data_AF-A0AAD7FJI3-F1
#
_entry.id   AF-A0AAD7FJI3-F1
#
_cell.length_a   1.000
_cell.length_b   1.000
_cell.length_c   1.000
_cell.angle_alpha   90.00
_cell.angle_beta   90.00
_cell.angle_gamma   90.00
#
_symmetry.space_group_name_H-M   'P 1'
#
loop_
_entity.id
_entity.type
_entity.pdbx_description
1 polymer ?
#
loop_
_entity_poly.entity_id
_entity_poly.type
_entity_poly.pdbx_seq_one_letter_code
_entity_poly.pdbx_strand_id
1 'polypeptide(L)'
;PRLRAPPQTAEEKLAQKFAAIDIFFQDSPFDSVGDFLSILFYNRPHGKSDLRGSTHATAVAKFLRGYTHTKMADILPLIYHHRCSFPAKNSSRIHERDAMFCTSGEASEIHHARPFISTWATRLVAAEARRQILSATKDDPADPDLRVQLRASTNGRGKTSAHVVTWKDFKNFSIKSIAERYWVKLKLPMFLSKYMSGPMVKGVFVERKRRPYPMVRTSIIRRLFLVIYH
;
A
#
# COMPACT_ATOMS: atom_id res chain seq x y z
N PRO A 1 16.55 -37.22 41.39
CA PRO A 1 15.81 -37.16 40.10
C PRO A 1 14.84 -35.96 40.09
N ARG A 2 15.17 -34.89 39.33
CA ARG A 2 14.21 -33.79 39.12
C ARG A 2 13.12 -34.29 38.18
N LEU A 3 11.91 -34.49 38.71
CA LEU A 3 10.73 -34.82 37.92
C LEU A 3 10.53 -33.70 36.89
N ARG A 4 10.68 -34.02 35.60
CA ARG A 4 10.35 -33.08 34.53
C ARG A 4 8.85 -32.85 34.61
N ALA A 5 8.46 -31.59 34.82
CA ALA A 5 7.06 -31.19 34.71
C ALA A 5 6.51 -31.65 33.35
N PRO A 6 5.24 -32.08 33.29
CA PRO A 6 4.63 -32.47 32.03
C PRO A 6 4.75 -31.32 31.01
N PRO A 7 4.97 -31.63 29.72
CA PRO A 7 5.07 -30.60 28.69
C PRO A 7 3.77 -29.82 28.64
N GLN A 8 3.86 -28.51 28.94
CA GLN A 8 2.72 -27.62 28.90
C GLN A 8 2.05 -27.61 27.53
N THR A 9 0.72 -27.58 27.54
CA THR A 9 -0.09 -27.48 26.32
C THR A 9 0.10 -26.10 25.66
N ALA A 10 -0.27 -26.00 24.37
CA ALA A 10 -0.16 -24.71 23.65
C ALA A 10 -1.06 -23.63 24.27
N GLU A 11 -2.22 -24.03 24.80
CA GLU A 11 -3.19 -23.15 25.46
C GLU A 11 -2.65 -22.62 26.79
N GLU A 12 -2.05 -23.49 27.61
CA GLU A 12 -1.41 -23.09 28.88
C GLU A 12 -0.26 -22.10 28.65
N LYS A 13 0.57 -22.36 27.64
CA LYS A 13 1.66 -21.44 27.27
C LYS A 13 1.15 -20.08 26.82
N LEU A 14 0.00 -20.06 26.13
CA LEU A 14 -0.60 -18.81 25.67
C LEU A 14 -1.25 -18.05 26.84
N ALA A 15 -1.96 -18.74 27.73
CA ALA A 15 -2.54 -18.16 28.93
C ALA A 15 -1.48 -17.55 29.84
N GLN A 16 -0.34 -18.22 30.02
CA GLN A 16 0.80 -17.67 30.77
C GLN A 16 1.36 -16.40 30.13
N LYS A 17 1.42 -16.33 28.80
CA LYS A 17 1.85 -15.12 28.10
C LYS A 17 0.86 -13.97 28.29
N PHE A 18 -0.45 -14.23 28.30
CA PHE A 18 -1.45 -13.20 28.59
C PHE A 18 -1.31 -12.68 30.03
N ALA A 19 -1.17 -13.56 31.01
CA ALA A 19 -0.94 -13.15 32.40
C ALA A 19 0.35 -12.31 32.55
N ALA A 20 1.42 -12.69 31.86
CA ALA A 20 2.66 -11.91 31.86
C ALA A 20 2.51 -10.52 31.23
N ILE A 21 1.66 -10.39 30.21
CA ILE A 21 1.34 -9.09 29.60
C ILE A 21 0.58 -8.20 30.59
N ASP A 22 -0.39 -8.77 31.31
CA ASP A 22 -1.16 -8.01 32.29
C ASP A 22 -0.27 -7.48 33.43
N ILE A 23 0.62 -8.33 33.95
CA ILE A 23 1.63 -7.92 34.96
C ILE A 23 2.55 -6.83 34.41
N PHE A 24 3.05 -7.01 33.18
CA PHE A 24 3.91 -6.03 32.54
C PHE A 24 3.27 -4.65 32.48
N PHE A 25 1.98 -4.55 32.11
CA PHE A 25 1.29 -3.26 32.06
C PHE A 25 0.95 -2.68 33.44
N GLN A 26 0.79 -3.49 34.48
CA GLN A 26 0.61 -3.00 35.85
C GLN A 26 1.88 -2.35 36.41
N ASP A 27 3.04 -2.94 36.13
CA ASP A 27 4.34 -2.47 36.66
C ASP A 27 5.06 -1.48 35.72
N SER A 28 4.47 -1.22 34.55
CA SER A 28 5.04 -0.39 33.49
C SER A 28 4.66 1.09 33.66
N PRO A 29 5.50 2.03 33.21
CA PRO A 29 5.15 3.45 33.16
C PRO A 29 4.14 3.81 32.05
N PHE A 30 3.74 2.84 31.22
CA PHE A 30 2.77 3.02 30.13
C PHE A 30 1.36 2.69 30.59
N ASP A 31 0.43 3.62 30.40
CA ASP A 31 -0.99 3.48 30.78
C ASP A 31 -1.74 2.44 29.93
N SER A 32 -1.24 2.17 28.72
CA SER A 32 -1.84 1.20 27.81
C SER A 32 -0.85 0.72 26.74
N VAL A 33 -1.24 -0.36 26.05
CA VAL A 33 -0.56 -0.80 24.81
C VAL A 33 -0.48 0.34 23.78
N GLY A 34 -1.54 1.16 23.68
CA GLY A 34 -1.58 2.27 22.74
C GLY A 34 -0.56 3.36 23.07
N ASP A 35 -0.44 3.70 24.35
CA ASP A 35 0.54 4.67 24.85
C ASP A 35 1.96 4.18 24.59
N PHE A 36 2.26 2.93 24.95
CA PHE A 36 3.54 2.28 24.63
C PHE A 36 3.88 2.37 23.13
N LEU A 37 2.93 2.00 22.25
CA LEU A 37 3.15 2.03 20.80
C LEU A 37 3.34 3.46 20.27
N SER A 38 2.66 4.45 20.86
CA SER A 38 2.81 5.85 20.48
C SER A 38 4.23 6.38 20.73
N ILE A 39 4.84 5.96 21.84
CA ILE A 39 6.21 6.29 22.22
C ILE A 39 7.21 5.46 21.40
N LEU A 40 6.95 4.16 21.22
CA LEU A 40 7.79 3.28 20.41
C LEU A 40 7.92 3.79 18.97
N PHE A 41 6.82 4.23 18.36
CA PHE A 41 6.82 4.77 16.99
C PHE A 41 6.85 6.29 16.94
N TYR A 42 7.27 6.95 18.02
CA TYR A 42 7.44 8.40 18.03
C TYR A 42 8.34 8.83 16.87
N ASN A 43 7.78 9.70 16.02
CA ASN A 43 8.51 10.31 14.93
C ASN A 43 8.74 11.79 15.23
N ARG A 44 9.98 12.22 15.05
CA ARG A 44 10.40 13.60 15.29
C ARG A 44 9.60 14.56 14.39
N PRO A 45 8.95 15.60 14.95
CA PRO A 45 8.38 16.68 14.16
C PRO A 45 9.47 17.47 13.44
N HIS A 46 9.20 17.91 12.21
CA HIS A 46 10.15 18.71 11.44
C HIS A 46 10.55 19.99 12.21
N GLY A 47 11.85 20.31 12.25
CA GLY A 47 12.37 21.52 12.90
C GLY A 47 12.52 21.49 14.44
N LYS A 48 12.11 20.42 15.14
CA LYS A 48 12.31 20.29 16.61
C LYS A 48 13.54 19.47 16.95
N SER A 49 14.07 19.51 18.17
CA SER A 49 15.16 18.60 18.60
C SER A 49 14.69 17.13 18.58
N ASP A 50 15.58 16.19 18.26
CA ASP A 50 15.26 14.76 18.34
C ASP A 50 15.38 14.31 19.80
N LEU A 51 14.26 13.93 20.40
CA LEU A 51 14.23 13.40 21.77
C LEU A 51 14.56 11.91 21.83
N ARG A 52 14.70 11.24 20.69
CA ARG A 52 15.00 9.81 20.63
C ARG A 52 16.48 9.57 20.92
N GLY A 53 16.76 8.71 21.89
CA GLY A 53 18.10 8.17 22.10
C GLY A 53 18.51 7.16 21.02
N SER A 54 19.82 6.90 20.92
CA SER A 54 20.39 5.89 20.00
C SER A 54 19.80 4.49 20.19
N THR A 55 19.47 4.13 21.44
CA THR A 55 18.83 2.86 21.80
C THR A 55 17.46 2.70 21.17
N HIS A 56 16.60 3.74 21.27
CA HIS A 56 15.25 3.72 20.68
C HIS A 56 15.32 3.59 19.17
N ALA A 57 16.12 4.44 18.51
CA ALA A 57 16.29 4.41 17.07
C ALA A 57 16.80 3.03 16.57
N THR A 58 17.75 2.43 17.29
CA THR A 58 18.28 1.11 16.96
C THR A 58 17.24 0.01 17.12
N ALA A 59 16.47 0.04 18.21
CA ALA A 59 15.42 -0.95 18.47
C ALA A 59 14.32 -0.90 17.38
N VAL A 60 13.81 0.30 17.09
CA VAL A 60 12.80 0.50 16.04
C VAL A 60 13.35 0.13 14.67
N ALA A 61 14.60 0.49 14.35
CA ALA A 61 15.21 0.12 13.08
C ALA A 61 15.36 -1.41 12.93
N LYS A 62 15.78 -2.13 13.98
CA LYS A 62 15.86 -3.59 13.96
C LYS A 62 14.50 -4.22 13.70
N PHE A 63 13.48 -3.73 14.39
CA PHE A 63 12.11 -4.21 14.24
C PHE A 63 11.55 -3.95 12.83
N LEU A 64 11.63 -2.72 12.34
CA LEU A 64 11.09 -2.33 11.03
C LEU A 64 11.86 -2.95 9.85
N ARG A 65 13.15 -3.25 10.03
CA ARG A 65 13.96 -3.98 9.03
C ARG A 65 13.79 -5.51 9.10
N GLY A 66 13.03 -6.02 10.08
CA GLY A 66 12.74 -7.45 10.21
C GLY A 66 13.89 -8.27 10.80
N TYR A 67 14.79 -7.65 11.56
CA TYR A 67 15.85 -8.33 12.32
C TYR A 67 15.35 -8.92 13.65
N THR A 68 14.08 -8.76 13.97
CA THR A 68 13.40 -9.39 15.10
C THR A 68 12.71 -10.69 14.69
N HIS A 69 12.53 -11.61 15.65
CA HIS A 69 11.81 -12.86 15.39
C HIS A 69 10.38 -12.62 14.92
N THR A 70 9.68 -11.70 15.56
CA THR A 70 8.36 -11.24 15.14
C THR A 70 8.52 -10.08 14.17
N LYS A 71 7.91 -10.18 12.99
CA LYS A 71 7.98 -9.15 11.95
C LYS A 71 6.65 -8.42 11.84
N MET A 72 6.67 -7.21 11.29
CA MET A 72 5.43 -6.49 10.96
C MET A 72 4.53 -7.27 9.99
N ALA A 73 5.13 -8.07 9.10
CA ALA A 73 4.39 -8.97 8.22
C ALA A 73 3.57 -10.04 8.96
N ASP A 74 4.00 -10.43 10.17
CA ASP A 74 3.28 -11.39 11.02
C ASP A 74 2.20 -10.69 11.86
N ILE A 75 2.44 -9.43 12.26
CA ILE A 75 1.54 -8.64 13.11
C ILE A 75 0.36 -8.07 12.30
N LEU A 76 0.60 -7.58 11.08
CA LEU A 76 -0.44 -6.95 10.26
C LEU A 76 -1.65 -7.87 10.01
N PRO A 77 -1.48 -9.17 9.67
CA PRO A 77 -2.60 -10.09 9.57
C PRO A 77 -3.38 -10.25 10.87
N LEU A 78 -2.70 -10.30 12.02
CA LEU A 78 -3.35 -10.42 13.33
C LEU A 78 -4.25 -9.21 13.60
N ILE A 79 -3.73 -8.00 13.38
CA ILE A 79 -4.50 -6.76 13.50
C ILE A 79 -5.66 -6.75 12.49
N TYR A 80 -5.38 -7.06 11.24
CA TYR A 80 -6.37 -6.99 10.16
C TYR A 80 -7.54 -7.96 10.39
N HIS A 81 -7.27 -9.20 10.81
CA HIS A 81 -8.27 -10.23 11.02
C HIS A 81 -8.94 -10.18 12.39
N HIS A 82 -8.45 -9.36 13.33
CA HIS A 82 -9.06 -9.22 14.65
C HIS A 82 -10.53 -8.79 14.55
N ARG A 83 -11.40 -9.32 15.42
CA ARG A 83 -12.85 -9.04 15.39
C ARG A 83 -13.15 -7.55 15.60
N CYS A 84 -12.40 -6.90 16.49
CA CYS A 84 -12.56 -5.48 16.79
C CYS A 84 -11.88 -4.55 15.77
N SER A 85 -11.21 -5.10 14.75
CA SER A 85 -10.54 -4.27 13.74
C SER A 85 -11.49 -3.64 12.72
N PHE A 86 -12.76 -4.04 12.72
CA PHE A 86 -13.79 -3.56 11.80
C PHE A 86 -14.99 -3.02 12.59
N PRO A 87 -15.61 -1.90 12.18
CA PRO A 87 -16.74 -1.32 12.91
C PRO A 87 -17.86 -2.35 13.06
N ALA A 88 -18.45 -2.48 14.25
CA ALA A 88 -19.65 -3.29 14.46
C ALA A 88 -20.88 -2.62 13.83
N LYS A 89 -21.97 -3.37 13.58
CA LYS A 89 -23.19 -2.84 12.92
C LYS A 89 -23.85 -1.70 13.71
N ASN A 90 -23.72 -1.73 15.02
CA ASN A 90 -24.25 -0.76 15.98
C ASN A 90 -23.20 0.29 16.42
N SER A 91 -22.03 0.35 15.78
CA SER A 91 -21.01 1.34 16.10
C SER A 91 -21.44 2.73 15.62
N SER A 92 -21.15 3.77 16.40
CA SER A 92 -21.26 5.18 15.97
C SER A 92 -20.39 5.48 14.73
N ARG A 93 -19.36 4.67 14.47
CA ARG A 93 -18.41 4.80 13.36
C ARG A 93 -18.66 3.80 12.23
N ILE A 94 -19.92 3.41 12.04
CA ILE A 94 -20.33 2.49 10.97
C ILE A 94 -19.91 2.99 9.58
N HIS A 95 -19.88 4.31 9.38
CA HIS A 95 -19.50 4.97 8.12
C HIS A 95 -18.04 4.66 7.69
N GLU A 96 -17.15 4.32 8.63
CA GLU A 96 -15.76 3.93 8.29
C GLU A 96 -15.71 2.66 7.44
N ARG A 97 -16.77 1.84 7.44
CA ARG A 97 -16.88 0.68 6.55
C ARG A 97 -16.85 1.09 5.08
N ASP A 98 -17.49 2.20 4.75
CA ASP A 98 -17.55 2.72 3.38
C ASP A 98 -16.26 3.45 2.98
N ALA A 99 -15.50 3.90 3.98
CA ALA A 99 -14.18 4.49 3.78
C ALA A 99 -13.12 3.45 3.38
N MET A 100 -13.41 2.15 3.44
CA MET A 100 -12.48 1.10 3.02
C MET A 100 -12.06 1.30 1.56
N PHE A 101 -10.74 1.32 1.32
CA PHE A 101 -10.13 1.59 0.01
C PHE A 101 -10.34 3.02 -0.50
N CYS A 102 -10.74 3.97 0.37
CA CYS A 102 -10.85 5.37 -0.01
C CYS A 102 -9.50 5.92 -0.48
N THR A 103 -9.53 6.68 -1.57
CA THR A 103 -8.35 7.36 -2.09
C THR A 103 -8.35 8.86 -1.80
N SER A 104 -9.46 9.38 -1.29
CA SER A 104 -9.68 10.79 -0.92
C SER A 104 -9.86 10.93 0.61
N GLY A 105 -9.65 12.13 1.16
CA GLY A 105 -9.76 12.41 2.60
C GLY A 105 -8.50 12.08 3.41
N GLU A 106 -8.53 12.36 4.71
CA GLU A 106 -7.41 12.09 5.62
C GLU A 106 -7.52 10.67 6.20
N ALA A 107 -6.49 9.83 6.04
CA ALA A 107 -6.54 8.47 6.57
C ALA A 107 -6.52 8.42 8.11
N SER A 108 -6.01 9.47 8.76
CA SER A 108 -5.95 9.62 10.21
C SER A 108 -7.33 9.71 10.87
N GLU A 109 -8.37 10.06 10.11
CA GLU A 109 -9.76 10.11 10.58
C GLU A 109 -10.38 8.72 10.74
N ILE A 110 -9.76 7.67 10.19
CA ILE A 110 -10.25 6.30 10.26
C ILE A 110 -9.67 5.62 11.50
N HIS A 111 -10.53 5.28 12.46
CA HIS A 111 -10.08 4.71 13.72
C HIS A 111 -9.98 3.18 13.72
N HIS A 112 -10.82 2.49 12.94
CA HIS A 112 -10.77 1.04 12.88
C HIS A 112 -9.62 0.58 11.98
N ALA A 113 -8.82 -0.37 12.48
CA ALA A 113 -7.59 -0.78 11.83
C ALA A 113 -7.82 -1.40 10.44
N ARG A 114 -8.88 -2.19 10.22
CA ARG A 114 -9.12 -2.85 8.92
C ARG A 114 -9.47 -1.84 7.82
N PRO A 115 -10.43 -0.91 8.00
CA PRO A 115 -10.65 0.16 7.03
C PRO A 115 -9.40 1.04 6.85
N PHE A 116 -8.69 1.39 7.93
CA PHE A 116 -7.47 2.20 7.89
C PHE A 116 -6.37 1.55 7.04
N ILE A 117 -5.98 0.31 7.36
CA ILE A 117 -4.92 -0.44 6.64
C ILE A 117 -5.29 -0.59 5.17
N SER A 118 -6.55 -0.88 4.87
CA SER A 118 -7.03 -1.06 3.49
C SER A 118 -6.93 0.25 2.69
N THR A 119 -7.34 1.36 3.29
CA THR A 119 -7.26 2.70 2.70
C THR A 119 -5.81 3.13 2.51
N TRP A 120 -4.96 2.94 3.51
CA TRP A 120 -3.53 3.23 3.42
C TRP A 120 -2.86 2.43 2.30
N ALA A 121 -3.12 1.12 2.22
CA ALA A 121 -2.57 0.26 1.18
C ALA A 121 -3.05 0.68 -0.21
N THR A 122 -4.34 0.99 -0.38
CA THR A 122 -4.87 1.49 -1.66
C THR A 122 -4.18 2.79 -2.07
N ARG A 123 -3.96 3.72 -1.14
CA ARG A 123 -3.29 4.99 -1.44
C ARG A 123 -1.84 4.80 -1.86
N LEU A 124 -1.10 3.90 -1.21
CA LEU A 124 0.27 3.56 -1.63
C LEU A 124 0.30 2.99 -3.05
N VAL A 125 -0.58 2.03 -3.34
CA VAL A 125 -0.70 1.43 -4.67
C VAL A 125 -1.10 2.47 -5.71
N ALA A 126 -2.06 3.35 -5.39
CA ALA A 126 -2.51 4.41 -6.28
C ALA A 126 -1.40 5.43 -6.56
N ALA A 127 -0.66 5.85 -5.53
CA ALA A 127 0.46 6.78 -5.67
C ALA A 127 1.59 6.20 -6.53
N GLU A 128 1.93 4.93 -6.33
CA GLU A 128 2.95 4.24 -7.14
C GLU A 128 2.48 4.05 -8.58
N ALA A 129 1.22 3.67 -8.79
CA ALA A 129 0.64 3.55 -10.14
C ALA A 129 0.68 4.91 -10.86
N ARG A 130 0.28 5.99 -10.19
CA ARG A 130 0.35 7.35 -10.72
C ARG A 130 1.79 7.74 -11.05
N ARG A 131 2.75 7.43 -10.18
CA ARG A 131 4.18 7.68 -10.41
C ARG A 131 4.69 6.97 -11.66
N GLN A 132 4.34 5.69 -11.84
CA GLN A 132 4.74 4.93 -13.04
C GLN A 132 4.12 5.50 -14.31
N ILE A 133 2.83 5.87 -14.27
CA ILE A 133 2.14 6.49 -15.41
C ILE A 133 2.78 7.83 -15.77
N LEU A 134 2.99 8.72 -14.80
CA LEU A 134 3.66 10.01 -15.00
C LEU A 134 5.12 9.85 -15.45
N SER A 135 5.80 8.78 -15.05
CA SER A 135 7.14 8.48 -15.54
C SER A 135 7.12 7.97 -16.98
N ALA A 136 6.07 7.27 -17.38
CA ALA A 136 5.94 6.74 -18.74
C ALA A 136 5.51 7.81 -19.75
N THR A 137 4.91 8.91 -19.30
CA THR A 137 4.60 10.07 -20.16
C THR A 137 5.80 10.99 -20.40
N LYS A 138 6.96 10.71 -19.77
CA LYS A 138 8.21 11.45 -19.98
C LYS A 138 9.10 10.74 -20.99
N ASP A 139 9.87 11.52 -21.73
CA ASP A 139 10.91 11.01 -22.60
C ASP A 139 11.96 10.25 -21.79
N ASP A 140 12.45 9.15 -22.33
CA ASP A 140 13.48 8.33 -21.67
C ASP A 140 14.86 8.75 -22.16
N PRO A 141 15.78 9.15 -21.28
CA PRO A 141 17.14 9.45 -21.68
C PRO A 141 17.88 8.23 -22.26
N ALA A 142 17.45 7.00 -21.94
CA ALA A 142 18.02 5.77 -22.48
C ALA A 142 17.53 5.44 -23.91
N ASP A 143 16.48 6.10 -24.39
CA ASP A 143 15.91 5.90 -25.73
C ASP A 143 15.45 7.25 -26.32
N PRO A 144 16.41 8.07 -26.81
CA PRO A 144 16.17 9.43 -27.26
C PRO A 144 15.40 9.52 -28.59
N ASP A 145 15.35 8.43 -29.35
CA ASP A 145 14.66 8.36 -30.64
C ASP A 145 13.15 8.07 -30.49
N LEU A 146 12.70 7.58 -29.32
CA LEU A 146 11.31 7.31 -29.03
C LEU A 146 10.74 8.30 -28.02
N ARG A 147 10.26 9.45 -28.55
CA ARG A 147 9.64 10.51 -27.75
C ARG A 147 8.16 10.25 -27.50
N VAL A 148 7.73 10.50 -26.27
CA VAL A 148 6.34 10.23 -25.83
C VAL A 148 5.47 11.47 -25.98
N GLN A 149 6.07 12.66 -25.86
CA GLN A 149 5.37 13.94 -26.01
C GLN A 149 5.66 14.57 -27.37
N LEU A 150 4.83 14.20 -28.34
CA LEU A 150 4.85 14.76 -29.68
C LEU A 150 3.82 15.89 -29.80
N ARG A 151 4.23 17.08 -30.26
CA ARG A 151 3.30 18.17 -30.60
C ARG A 151 3.43 18.54 -32.07
N ALA A 152 2.30 18.57 -32.76
CA ALA A 152 2.19 19.26 -34.05
C ALA A 152 2.01 20.76 -33.79
N SER A 153 2.82 21.60 -34.44
CA SER A 153 2.66 23.06 -34.41
C SER A 153 2.38 23.53 -35.83
N THR A 154 1.23 24.17 -36.05
CA THR A 154 0.87 24.78 -37.34
C THR A 154 1.38 26.21 -37.47
N ASN A 155 1.71 26.86 -36.35
CA ASN A 155 2.27 28.19 -36.29
C ASN A 155 3.36 28.14 -35.21
N GLY A 156 4.64 28.26 -35.57
CA GLY A 156 5.83 28.10 -34.70
C GLY A 156 5.94 29.07 -33.50
N ARG A 157 4.84 29.65 -33.04
CA ARG A 157 4.70 30.49 -31.86
C ARG A 157 4.29 29.64 -30.66
N GLY A 158 5.24 28.89 -30.14
CA GLY A 158 5.10 28.21 -28.86
C GLY A 158 6.44 28.13 -28.16
N LYS A 159 6.73 29.05 -27.24
CA LYS A 159 7.77 28.84 -26.21
C LYS A 159 7.27 27.71 -25.32
N THR A 160 7.70 26.47 -25.54
CA THR A 160 7.36 25.37 -24.62
C THR A 160 8.30 24.18 -24.80
N SER A 161 8.60 23.52 -23.70
CA SER A 161 9.58 22.43 -23.51
C SER A 161 9.29 21.12 -24.27
N ALA A 162 8.43 21.12 -25.28
CA ALA A 162 7.96 19.91 -25.98
C ALA A 162 8.54 19.84 -27.41
N HIS A 163 8.87 18.62 -27.87
CA HIS A 163 9.51 18.40 -29.17
C HIS A 163 8.51 18.55 -30.33
N VAL A 164 8.94 19.27 -31.37
CA VAL A 164 8.18 19.40 -32.62
C VAL A 164 8.40 18.16 -33.48
N VAL A 165 7.31 17.51 -33.89
CA VAL A 165 7.35 16.26 -34.65
C VAL A 165 8.11 16.43 -35.96
N THR A 166 9.07 15.53 -36.21
CA THR A 166 9.79 15.41 -37.47
C THR A 166 9.34 14.18 -38.26
N TRP A 167 9.66 14.14 -39.56
CA TRP A 167 9.44 12.94 -40.39
C TRP A 167 10.21 11.71 -39.88
N LYS A 168 11.33 11.90 -39.16
CA LYS A 168 12.08 10.82 -38.51
C LYS A 168 11.25 10.18 -37.39
N ASP A 169 10.60 11.00 -36.56
CA ASP A 169 9.72 10.52 -35.49
C ASP A 169 8.53 9.74 -36.06
N PHE A 170 7.96 10.22 -37.18
CA PHE A 170 6.87 9.52 -37.86
C PHE A 170 7.30 8.15 -38.41
N LYS A 171 8.49 8.07 -39.01
CA LYS A 171 9.05 6.79 -39.51
C LYS A 171 9.38 5.82 -38.38
N ASN A 172 9.80 6.34 -37.22
CA ASN A 172 10.14 5.54 -36.05
C ASN A 172 8.93 5.20 -35.16
N PHE A 173 7.77 5.81 -35.43
CA PHE A 173 6.55 5.54 -34.68
C PHE A 173 6.06 4.11 -34.94
N SER A 174 5.96 3.32 -33.87
CA SER A 174 5.36 1.99 -33.92
C SER A 174 4.51 1.75 -32.69
N ILE A 175 3.24 1.41 -32.90
CA ILE A 175 2.32 1.06 -31.81
C ILE A 175 2.87 -0.13 -31.01
N LYS A 176 3.53 -1.08 -31.70
CA LYS A 176 4.14 -2.26 -31.06
C LYS A 176 5.27 -1.88 -30.12
N SER A 177 6.20 -1.01 -30.55
CA SER A 177 7.32 -0.59 -29.71
C SER A 177 6.86 0.23 -28.50
N ILE A 178 5.85 1.08 -28.68
CA ILE A 178 5.21 1.83 -27.59
C ILE A 178 4.56 0.87 -26.57
N ALA A 179 3.83 -0.14 -27.05
CA ALA A 179 3.20 -1.13 -26.19
C ALA A 179 4.22 -1.96 -25.39
N GLU A 180 5.29 -2.43 -26.03
CA GLU A 180 6.38 -3.16 -25.38
C GLU A 180 7.05 -2.31 -24.29
N ARG A 181 7.28 -1.02 -24.55
CA ARG A 181 7.83 -0.08 -23.57
C ARG A 181 6.90 0.14 -22.38
N TYR A 182 5.61 0.33 -22.62
CA TYR A 182 4.64 0.42 -21.53
C TYR A 182 4.58 -0.86 -20.71
N TRP A 183 4.76 -2.04 -21.32
CA TRP A 183 4.83 -3.28 -20.59
C TRP A 183 6.02 -3.35 -19.63
N VAL A 184 7.17 -2.78 -20.02
CA VAL A 184 8.37 -2.71 -19.18
C VAL A 184 8.25 -1.65 -18.07
N LYS A 185 7.70 -0.47 -18.41
CA LYS A 185 7.65 0.70 -17.51
C LYS A 185 6.46 0.69 -16.55
N LEU A 186 5.31 0.20 -16.99
CA LEU A 186 4.04 0.26 -16.25
C LEU A 186 3.72 -1.08 -15.58
N LYS A 187 4.70 -1.70 -14.91
CA LYS A 187 4.53 -3.03 -14.30
C LYS A 187 3.30 -3.09 -13.38
N LEU A 188 3.11 -2.10 -12.53
CA LEU A 188 1.99 -2.07 -11.57
C LEU A 188 0.65 -1.75 -12.27
N PRO A 189 0.51 -0.69 -13.09
CA PRO A 189 -0.71 -0.46 -13.85
C PRO A 189 -1.10 -1.61 -14.77
N MET A 190 -0.14 -2.26 -15.45
CA MET A 190 -0.41 -3.42 -16.31
C MET A 190 -0.81 -4.65 -15.48
N PHE A 191 -0.18 -4.88 -14.32
CA PHE A 191 -0.61 -5.91 -13.39
C PHE A 191 -2.05 -5.68 -12.94
N LEU A 192 -2.38 -4.48 -12.47
CA LEU A 192 -3.75 -4.13 -12.05
C LEU A 192 -4.74 -4.30 -13.21
N SER A 193 -4.40 -3.81 -14.39
CA SER A 193 -5.23 -3.93 -15.60
C SER A 193 -5.46 -5.40 -15.95
N LYS A 194 -4.45 -6.27 -15.87
CA LYS A 194 -4.59 -7.71 -16.10
C LYS A 194 -5.48 -8.41 -15.08
N TYR A 195 -5.43 -7.98 -13.81
CA TYR A 195 -6.29 -8.51 -12.75
C TYR A 195 -7.73 -8.01 -12.85
N MET A 196 -7.93 -6.82 -13.40
CA MET A 196 -9.23 -6.23 -13.68
C MET A 196 -9.86 -6.77 -14.96
N SER A 197 -9.03 -7.06 -15.96
CA SER A 197 -9.40 -7.81 -17.14
C SER A 197 -9.89 -9.19 -16.70
N GLY A 198 -10.99 -9.68 -17.29
CA GLY A 198 -11.35 -11.08 -17.07
C GLY A 198 -10.20 -11.99 -17.56
N PRO A 199 -10.00 -13.15 -16.92
CA PRO A 199 -8.95 -14.06 -17.32
C PRO A 199 -9.22 -14.55 -18.74
N MET A 200 -8.19 -14.47 -19.57
CA MET A 200 -8.22 -15.01 -20.92
C MET A 200 -7.53 -16.37 -20.92
N VAL A 201 -8.15 -17.38 -21.51
CA VAL A 201 -7.53 -18.67 -21.81
C VAL A 201 -7.56 -18.85 -23.32
N LYS A 202 -6.39 -18.96 -23.95
CA LYS A 202 -6.25 -19.08 -25.42
C LYS A 202 -7.01 -17.97 -26.19
N GLY A 203 -6.97 -16.73 -25.68
CA GLY A 203 -7.64 -15.59 -26.31
C GLY A 203 -9.16 -15.51 -26.08
N VAL A 204 -9.76 -16.47 -25.37
CA VAL A 204 -11.19 -16.47 -25.04
C VAL A 204 -11.39 -16.02 -23.60
N PHE A 205 -12.37 -15.15 -23.39
CA PHE A 205 -12.77 -14.68 -22.06
C PHE A 205 -13.37 -15.84 -21.26
N VAL A 206 -12.82 -16.12 -20.07
CA VAL A 206 -13.35 -17.17 -19.18
C VAL A 206 -13.96 -16.53 -17.95
N GLU A 207 -15.22 -16.87 -17.67
CA GLU A 207 -15.88 -16.46 -16.44
C GLU A 207 -15.38 -17.29 -15.24
N ARG A 208 -14.85 -16.62 -14.20
CA ARG A 208 -14.44 -17.30 -12.96
C ARG A 208 -15.64 -17.51 -12.03
N LYS A 209 -16.05 -18.77 -11.85
CA LYS A 209 -17.13 -19.20 -10.93
C LYS A 209 -16.87 -18.93 -9.43
N ARG A 210 -15.62 -18.71 -8.99
CA ARG A 210 -15.29 -18.36 -7.59
C ARG A 210 -14.52 -17.04 -7.56
N ARG A 211 -15.19 -15.94 -7.17
CA ARG A 211 -14.54 -14.65 -6.86
C ARG A 211 -14.66 -14.37 -5.35
N PRO A 212 -13.69 -13.66 -4.73
CA PRO A 212 -13.98 -12.86 -3.53
C PRO A 212 -15.04 -11.80 -3.89
N TYR A 213 -15.87 -11.41 -2.92
CA TYR A 213 -17.09 -10.61 -3.12
C TYR A 213 -16.92 -9.47 -4.17
N PRO A 214 -17.80 -9.39 -5.19
CA PRO A 214 -17.76 -8.39 -6.27
C PRO A 214 -17.64 -6.95 -5.77
N MET A 215 -18.22 -6.67 -4.61
CA MET A 215 -18.24 -5.35 -3.97
C MET A 215 -16.83 -4.84 -3.62
N VAL A 216 -15.90 -5.72 -3.22
CA VAL A 216 -14.51 -5.33 -2.91
C VAL A 216 -13.76 -4.95 -4.19
N ARG A 217 -14.03 -5.67 -5.29
CA ARG A 217 -13.46 -5.35 -6.60
C ARG A 217 -13.99 -4.02 -7.12
N THR A 218 -15.30 -3.84 -7.24
CA THR A 218 -15.87 -2.60 -7.82
C THR A 218 -15.50 -1.35 -7.01
N SER A 219 -15.41 -1.46 -5.68
CA SER A 219 -15.02 -0.35 -4.81
C SER A 219 -13.55 0.04 -4.97
N ILE A 220 -12.63 -0.94 -4.98
CA ILE A 220 -11.20 -0.69 -5.26
C ILE A 220 -11.02 -0.18 -6.69
N ILE A 221 -11.73 -0.76 -7.65
CA ILE A 221 -11.68 -0.44 -9.08
C ILE A 221 -12.13 1.00 -9.34
N ARG A 222 -13.31 1.40 -8.84
CA ARG A 222 -13.84 2.76 -9.02
C ARG A 222 -12.89 3.79 -8.41
N ARG A 223 -12.34 3.49 -7.23
CA ARG A 223 -11.48 4.42 -6.48
C ARG A 223 -10.06 4.52 -7.04
N LEU A 224 -9.50 3.44 -7.60
CA LEU A 224 -8.21 3.48 -8.30
C LEU A 224 -8.31 4.21 -9.65
N PHE A 225 -9.38 4.00 -10.42
CA PHE A 225 -9.58 4.72 -11.69
C PHE A 225 -9.72 6.23 -11.48
N LEU A 226 -10.47 6.67 -10.47
CA LEU A 226 -10.61 8.10 -10.16
C LEU A 226 -9.27 8.80 -9.84
N VAL A 227 -8.27 8.09 -9.32
CA VAL A 227 -6.93 8.64 -8.97
C VAL A 227 -5.93 8.58 -10.11
N ILE A 228 -6.11 7.64 -11.04
CA ILE A 228 -5.25 7.50 -12.21
C ILE A 228 -5.57 8.59 -13.25
N TYR A 229 -6.83 9.03 -13.34
CA TYR A 229 -7.30 9.94 -14.37
C TYR A 229 -7.59 11.39 -13.91
N HIS A 230 -7.53 11.69 -12.60
CA HIS A 230 -7.45 13.05 -12.03
C HIS A 230 -6.12 13.20 -11.31
#